data_AF-A0A847SI79-F1
#
_entry.id   AF-A0A847SI79-F1
#
_cell.length_a   1.000
_cell.length_b   1.000
_cell.length_c   1.000
_cell.angle_alpha   90.00
_cell.angle_beta   90.00
_cell.angle_gamma   90.00
#
_symmetry.space_group_name_H-M   'P 1'
#
loop_
_entity.id
_entity.type
_entity.pdbx_description
1 polymer ?
#
loop_
_entity_poly.entity_id
_entity_poly.type
_entity_poly.pdbx_seq_one_letter_code
_entity_poly.pdbx_strand_id
1 'polypeptide(L)'
;MAEQITMEFTPQQRNFINEFVIEINNGDAAIFAGAGLSAPNGFVDWKGLLRDLATEIGLDIEKETDFLSLAQYYCNSFNRSKINDKIINEFTTLRDGNINHQILSRLGIDTFWTTNYDKLIEKTLEKEGKIVDVKIIKEHFARYIKKKNAVVYKMHGDKDSPHEAVLTKDDYDYYNTKRELFSTALRGDLLSRKFLFIGFSFDDPNLDFVLSRIKILLEEHTPNHYCFFKEINASNYNDSKKTVEKNHEDYIYDQVKQKLKIADLKRYGINAIMIKDYSDITKILIEIEKRIKRKNIFISGAAHTYQPYSDDEAKNLIHSLSYKLAEKDYKIVSGYGLGIGSIVINGALDFKLNSNYRNLDDLLILRPFPQTQSGNRNISEIWTDYRNDMISKSGIAIFVFGNKQAPDGSTINSNGILEEFEICIKHNVIPIPIGATGSVAKVLWDNVNENLNTFYPDNTELHNAIKELGKENISKDDVITNTIKAINILQKA
;
A
#
# COMPACT_ATOMS: atom_id res chain seq x y z
N MET A 1 0.55 -19.58 13.27
CA MET A 1 0.12 -18.55 14.23
C MET A 1 1.25 -17.55 14.36
N ALA A 2 1.14 -16.42 13.67
CA ALA A 2 1.96 -15.25 14.00
C ALA A 2 1.19 -14.51 15.09
N GLU A 3 1.84 -14.22 16.21
CA GLU A 3 1.31 -13.34 17.25
C GLU A 3 0.79 -12.06 16.57
N GLN A 4 -0.52 -11.85 16.58
CA GLN A 4 -1.09 -10.53 16.36
C GLN A 4 -0.71 -9.71 17.58
N ILE A 5 0.51 -9.17 17.58
CA ILE A 5 0.84 -8.03 18.40
C ILE A 5 -0.15 -6.96 17.95
N THR A 6 -1.13 -6.63 18.79
CA THR A 6 -2.00 -5.47 18.61
C THR A 6 -1.07 -4.26 18.53
N MET A 7 -0.76 -3.84 17.31
CA MET A 7 0.20 -2.77 17.07
C MET A 7 -0.45 -1.45 17.48
N GLU A 8 0.03 -0.87 18.58
CA GLU A 8 -0.41 0.46 18.99
C GLU A 8 0.23 1.53 18.10
N PHE A 9 -0.45 1.88 17.01
CA PHE A 9 -0.13 3.09 16.26
C PHE A 9 -0.47 4.33 17.09
N THR A 10 0.42 5.33 17.06
CA THR A 10 0.17 6.62 17.73
C THR A 10 -1.04 7.33 17.10
N PRO A 11 -1.71 8.25 17.80
CA PRO A 11 -2.83 9.01 17.23
C PRO A 11 -2.47 9.71 15.91
N GLN A 12 -1.23 10.22 15.80
CA GLN A 12 -0.71 10.83 14.58
C GLN A 12 -0.61 9.82 13.43
N GLN A 13 -0.05 8.65 13.68
CA GLN A 13 0.08 7.58 12.68
C GLN A 13 -1.31 7.09 12.23
N ARG A 14 -2.26 6.92 13.15
CA ARG A 14 -3.64 6.52 12.81
C ARG A 14 -4.33 7.56 11.92
N ASN A 15 -4.19 8.85 12.23
CA ASN A 15 -4.75 9.91 11.41
C ASN A 15 -4.16 9.92 10.00
N PHE A 16 -2.83 9.79 9.90
CA PHE A 16 -2.15 9.67 8.62
C PHE A 16 -2.64 8.46 7.81
N ILE A 17 -2.74 7.27 8.43
CA ILE A 17 -3.23 6.06 7.77
C ILE A 17 -4.65 6.30 7.23
N ASN A 18 -5.55 6.87 8.04
CA ASN A 18 -6.92 7.18 7.61
C ASN A 18 -6.95 8.09 6.38
N GLU A 19 -6.23 9.20 6.43
CA GLU A 19 -6.20 10.20 5.35
C GLU A 19 -5.55 9.60 4.10
N PHE A 20 -4.39 8.95 4.22
CA PHE A 20 -3.66 8.44 3.07
C PHE A 20 -4.37 7.27 2.37
N VAL A 21 -5.13 6.45 3.10
CA VAL A 21 -6.00 5.41 2.50
C VAL A 21 -7.08 6.04 1.61
N ILE A 22 -7.66 7.16 2.02
CA ILE A 22 -8.67 7.89 1.21
C ILE A 22 -8.01 8.39 -0.08
N GLU A 23 -6.85 9.04 0.01
CA GLU A 23 -6.13 9.57 -1.16
C GLU A 23 -5.72 8.45 -2.14
N ILE A 24 -5.28 7.30 -1.63
CA ILE A 24 -4.96 6.14 -2.47
C ILE A 24 -6.21 5.64 -3.21
N ASN A 25 -7.34 5.49 -2.51
CA ASN A 25 -8.58 5.01 -3.10
C ASN A 25 -9.15 5.96 -4.16
N ASN A 26 -8.90 7.27 -4.03
CA ASN A 26 -9.30 8.27 -5.01
C ASN A 26 -8.37 8.34 -6.23
N GLY A 27 -7.18 7.73 -6.15
CA GLY A 27 -6.14 7.85 -7.18
C GLY A 27 -5.29 9.11 -7.07
N ASP A 28 -5.39 9.83 -5.95
CA ASP A 28 -4.73 11.11 -5.71
C ASP A 28 -3.43 10.97 -4.90
N ALA A 29 -2.99 9.76 -4.57
CA ALA A 29 -1.74 9.52 -3.84
C ALA A 29 -0.51 9.40 -4.77
N ALA A 30 0.64 9.87 -4.29
CA ALA A 30 1.94 9.70 -4.93
C ALA A 30 3.04 9.37 -3.91
N ILE A 31 4.09 8.68 -4.37
CA ILE A 31 5.26 8.37 -3.54
C ILE A 31 6.47 9.15 -4.01
N PHE A 32 7.22 9.73 -3.07
CA PHE A 32 8.58 10.19 -3.33
C PHE A 32 9.56 9.33 -2.53
N ALA A 33 10.35 8.52 -3.23
CA ALA A 33 11.31 7.61 -2.63
C ALA A 33 12.72 8.19 -2.68
N GLY A 34 13.36 8.31 -1.53
CA GLY A 34 14.79 8.58 -1.42
C GLY A 34 15.61 7.32 -1.17
N ALA A 35 16.92 7.52 -1.00
CA ALA A 35 17.92 6.48 -0.76
C ALA A 35 17.56 5.54 0.40
N GLY A 36 16.92 6.08 1.46
CA GLY A 36 16.53 5.32 2.64
C GLY A 36 15.50 4.22 2.38
N LEU A 37 14.72 4.30 1.28
CA LEU A 37 13.83 3.20 0.90
C LEU A 37 14.62 1.98 0.39
N SER A 38 15.76 2.22 -0.26
CA SER A 38 16.67 1.20 -0.80
C SER A 38 17.75 0.76 0.21
N ALA A 39 17.95 1.51 1.31
CA ALA A 39 18.93 1.20 2.38
C ALA A 39 18.95 -0.28 2.83
N PRO A 40 17.80 -0.93 3.15
CA PRO A 40 17.80 -2.33 3.59
C PRO A 40 18.28 -3.34 2.54
N ASN A 41 18.34 -2.96 1.26
CA ASN A 41 18.80 -3.81 0.17
C ASN A 41 20.34 -3.78 0.01
N GLY A 42 21.06 -3.14 0.93
CA GLY A 42 22.52 -2.99 0.86
C GLY A 42 22.96 -1.73 0.10
N PHE A 43 22.08 -0.73 0.00
CA PHE A 43 22.39 0.55 -0.64
C PHE A 43 23.54 1.26 0.08
N VAL A 44 24.46 1.79 -0.72
CA VAL A 44 25.59 2.59 -0.25
C VAL A 44 25.18 4.06 -0.27
N ASP A 45 25.30 4.73 0.87
CA ASP A 45 25.07 6.17 0.97
C ASP A 45 26.09 6.99 0.17
N TRP A 46 25.84 8.29 0.04
CA TRP A 46 26.75 9.20 -0.67
C TRP A 46 28.19 9.11 -0.15
N LYS A 47 28.34 8.97 1.17
CA LYS A 47 29.62 8.84 1.83
C LYS A 47 30.36 7.58 1.38
N GLY A 48 29.69 6.43 1.37
CA GLY A 48 30.27 5.18 0.90
C GLY A 48 30.58 5.20 -0.60
N LEU A 49 29.70 5.79 -1.42
CA LEU A 49 29.91 5.90 -2.87
C LEU A 49 31.18 6.71 -3.19
N LEU A 50 31.39 7.83 -2.50
CA LEU A 50 32.51 8.75 -2.77
C LEU A 50 33.80 8.40 -2.02
N ARG A 51 33.82 7.44 -1.09
CA ARG A 51 34.97 7.13 -0.22
C ARG A 51 36.29 6.93 -0.97
N ASP A 52 36.32 6.03 -1.94
CA ASP A 52 37.58 5.78 -2.70
C ASP A 52 37.95 6.97 -3.59
N LEU A 53 36.95 7.70 -4.09
CA LEU A 53 37.18 8.88 -4.92
C LEU A 53 37.83 10.01 -4.11
N ALA A 54 37.39 10.20 -2.86
CA ALA A 54 38.01 11.13 -1.92
C ALA A 54 39.46 10.78 -1.66
N THR A 55 39.73 9.48 -1.42
CA THR A 55 41.09 8.99 -1.14
C THR A 55 42.04 9.25 -2.32
N GLU A 56 41.56 9.08 -3.55
CA GLU A 56 42.34 9.33 -4.77
C GLU A 56 42.74 10.79 -4.97
N ILE A 57 41.93 11.75 -4.50
CA ILE A 57 42.25 13.18 -4.53
C ILE A 57 42.89 13.67 -3.23
N GLY A 58 43.28 12.75 -2.33
CA GLY A 58 43.96 13.06 -1.08
C GLY A 58 43.07 13.68 0.00
N LEU A 59 41.75 13.46 -0.07
CA LEU A 59 40.77 13.90 0.92
C LEU A 59 40.31 12.74 1.81
N ASP A 60 39.95 13.08 3.05
CA ASP A 60 39.39 12.15 4.03
C ASP A 60 37.86 12.32 4.07
N ILE A 61 37.13 11.34 3.55
CA ILE A 61 35.67 11.34 3.47
C ILE A 61 34.99 11.51 4.85
N GLU A 62 35.69 11.16 5.94
CA GLU A 62 35.14 11.28 7.30
C GLU A 62 35.13 12.74 7.79
N LYS A 63 35.91 13.62 7.16
CA LYS A 63 35.97 15.06 7.45
C LYS A 63 35.08 15.90 6.54
N GLU A 64 34.64 15.33 5.42
CA GLU A 64 33.84 16.04 4.42
C GLU A 64 32.34 16.01 4.75
N THR A 65 31.68 17.13 4.51
CA THR A 65 30.22 17.29 4.65
C THR A 65 29.55 17.68 3.34
N ASP A 66 30.30 18.28 2.40
CA ASP A 66 29.82 18.66 1.07
C ASP A 66 30.26 17.63 0.02
N PHE A 67 29.43 16.58 -0.10
CA PHE A 67 29.66 15.50 -1.07
C PHE A 67 29.51 15.94 -2.53
N LEU A 68 28.76 17.01 -2.81
CA LEU A 68 28.61 17.52 -4.19
C LEU A 68 29.90 18.19 -4.65
N SER A 69 30.49 19.04 -3.80
CA SER A 69 31.78 19.67 -4.11
C SER A 69 32.89 18.63 -4.20
N LEU A 70 32.87 17.60 -3.34
CA LEU A 70 33.82 16.49 -3.43
C LEU A 70 33.75 15.77 -4.79
N ALA A 71 32.54 15.43 -5.24
CA ALA A 71 32.35 14.81 -6.56
C ALA A 71 32.82 15.73 -7.70
N GLN A 72 32.60 17.04 -7.58
CA GLN A 72 33.09 18.03 -8.55
C GLN A 72 34.63 18.11 -8.55
N TYR A 73 35.28 18.14 -7.39
CA TYR A 73 36.74 18.17 -7.31
C TYR A 73 37.37 16.94 -7.96
N TYR A 74 36.75 15.77 -7.79
CA TYR A 74 37.15 14.57 -8.49
C TYR A 74 37.01 14.73 -10.01
N CYS A 75 35.86 15.20 -10.50
CA CYS A 75 35.65 15.46 -11.93
C CYS A 75 36.62 16.48 -12.52
N ASN A 76 36.99 17.52 -11.77
CA ASN A 76 37.93 18.55 -12.21
C ASN A 76 39.36 18.02 -12.27
N SER A 77 39.73 17.13 -11.35
CA SER A 77 41.08 16.54 -11.28
C SER A 77 41.25 15.38 -12.26
N PHE A 78 40.16 14.70 -12.59
CA PHE A 78 40.11 13.54 -13.47
C PHE A 78 39.01 13.72 -14.53
N ASN A 79 38.18 12.70 -14.71
CA ASN A 79 36.98 12.75 -15.54
C ASN A 79 35.86 11.97 -14.83
N ARG A 80 34.65 12.04 -15.37
CA ARG A 80 33.46 11.40 -14.75
C ARG A 80 33.43 9.88 -14.86
N SER A 81 34.32 9.25 -15.63
CA SER A 81 34.19 7.82 -15.99
C SER A 81 34.14 6.92 -14.76
N LYS A 82 35.02 7.16 -13.77
CA LYS A 82 35.05 6.34 -12.55
C LYS A 82 33.83 6.54 -11.66
N ILE A 83 33.27 7.75 -11.59
CA ILE A 83 32.00 8.02 -10.92
C ILE A 83 30.89 7.22 -11.60
N ASN A 84 30.84 7.27 -12.93
CA ASN A 84 29.85 6.53 -13.71
C ASN A 84 29.96 5.02 -13.49
N ASP A 85 31.18 4.48 -13.52
CA ASP A 85 31.45 3.06 -13.26
C ASP A 85 31.00 2.66 -11.85
N LYS A 86 31.25 3.52 -10.84
CA LYS A 86 30.76 3.28 -9.48
C LYS A 86 29.25 3.23 -9.40
N ILE A 87 28.54 4.18 -10.01
CA ILE A 87 27.07 4.15 -10.07
C ILE A 87 26.60 2.84 -10.72
N ILE A 88 27.17 2.45 -11.86
CA ILE A 88 26.78 1.19 -12.51
C ILE A 88 27.00 0.01 -11.57
N ASN A 89 28.20 -0.12 -10.99
CA ASN A 89 28.61 -1.32 -10.26
C ASN A 89 27.88 -1.48 -8.93
N GLU A 90 27.72 -0.39 -8.17
CA GLU A 90 27.03 -0.41 -6.86
C GLU A 90 25.54 -0.75 -7.02
N PHE A 91 24.88 -0.19 -8.04
CA PHE A 91 23.43 -0.36 -8.20
C PHE A 91 23.04 -1.59 -9.04
N THR A 92 23.99 -2.29 -9.66
CA THR A 92 23.70 -3.48 -10.49
C THR A 92 23.43 -4.75 -9.66
N THR A 93 23.95 -4.82 -8.43
CA THR A 93 23.71 -5.93 -7.51
C THR A 93 22.29 -5.90 -6.93
N LEU A 94 21.63 -4.73 -6.92
CA LEU A 94 20.26 -4.54 -6.45
C LEU A 94 19.24 -5.08 -7.46
N ARG A 95 18.75 -6.30 -7.21
CA ARG A 95 17.80 -6.99 -8.12
C ARG A 95 16.36 -6.95 -7.64
N ASP A 96 16.14 -7.11 -6.34
CA ASP A 96 14.82 -7.32 -5.76
C ASP A 96 14.52 -6.26 -4.72
N GLY A 97 13.36 -5.61 -4.84
CA GLY A 97 12.88 -4.65 -3.84
C GLY A 97 12.57 -5.34 -2.51
N ASN A 98 12.76 -4.62 -1.41
CA ASN A 98 12.35 -5.07 -0.09
C ASN A 98 10.81 -5.11 0.07
N ILE A 99 10.34 -5.54 1.24
CA ILE A 99 8.91 -5.63 1.57
C ILE A 99 8.15 -4.31 1.36
N ASN A 100 8.77 -3.15 1.59
CA ASN A 100 8.12 -1.85 1.37
C ASN A 100 7.87 -1.61 -0.12
N HIS A 101 8.82 -1.95 -1.00
CA HIS A 101 8.62 -1.87 -2.45
C HIS A 101 7.44 -2.75 -2.90
N GLN A 102 7.37 -3.97 -2.36
CA GLN A 102 6.31 -4.93 -2.67
C GLN A 102 4.93 -4.46 -2.20
N ILE A 103 4.85 -3.85 -1.01
CA ILE A 103 3.58 -3.29 -0.54
C ILE A 103 3.17 -2.13 -1.43
N LEU A 104 4.07 -1.15 -1.66
CA LEU A 104 3.80 0.02 -2.49
C LEU A 104 3.35 -0.34 -3.92
N SER A 105 3.91 -1.41 -4.50
CA SER A 105 3.49 -1.90 -5.82
C SER A 105 2.06 -2.46 -5.83
N ARG A 106 1.49 -2.86 -4.69
CA ARG A 106 0.12 -3.38 -4.57
C ARG A 106 -0.92 -2.34 -4.14
N LEU A 107 -0.52 -1.17 -3.64
CA LEU A 107 -1.45 -0.14 -3.13
C LEU A 107 -2.27 0.58 -4.21
N GLY A 108 -2.07 0.29 -5.50
CA GLY A 108 -2.79 1.00 -6.58
C GLY A 108 -2.27 2.41 -6.87
N ILE A 109 -1.13 2.80 -6.31
CA ILE A 109 -0.47 4.07 -6.64
C ILE A 109 0.10 4.02 -8.06
N ASP A 110 -0.11 5.09 -8.82
CA ASP A 110 0.30 5.22 -10.24
C ASP A 110 1.48 6.18 -10.46
N THR A 111 1.88 6.94 -9.44
CA THR A 111 2.87 8.03 -9.58
C THR A 111 3.98 7.87 -8.54
N PHE A 112 5.19 7.66 -9.04
CA PHE A 112 6.39 7.49 -8.23
C PHE A 112 7.47 8.48 -8.67
N TRP A 113 8.02 9.19 -7.70
CA TRP A 113 9.17 10.07 -7.87
C TRP A 113 10.35 9.53 -7.07
N THR A 114 11.56 9.64 -7.62
CA THR A 114 12.77 9.25 -6.89
C THR A 114 14.00 10.01 -7.36
N THR A 115 14.94 10.19 -6.42
CA THR A 115 16.31 10.63 -6.69
C THR A 115 17.29 9.44 -6.75
N ASN A 116 16.80 8.21 -6.63
CA ASN A 116 17.62 7.01 -6.65
C ASN A 116 17.96 6.60 -8.09
N TYR A 117 19.17 6.06 -8.27
CA TYR A 117 19.64 5.53 -9.55
C TYR A 117 19.21 4.07 -9.79
N ASP A 118 18.92 3.33 -8.72
CA ASP A 118 18.54 1.92 -8.75
C ASP A 118 17.20 1.67 -9.47
N LYS A 119 16.92 0.40 -9.81
CA LYS A 119 15.70 0.01 -10.54
C LYS A 119 14.66 -0.72 -9.70
N LEU A 120 14.70 -0.55 -8.37
CA LEU A 120 13.91 -1.37 -7.45
C LEU A 120 12.40 -1.09 -7.57
N ILE A 121 12.00 0.17 -7.78
CA ILE A 121 10.59 0.55 -7.90
C ILE A 121 9.98 -0.04 -9.17
N GLU A 122 10.57 0.24 -10.34
CA GLU A 122 10.06 -0.22 -11.63
C GLU A 122 10.06 -1.74 -11.74
N LYS A 123 11.14 -2.42 -11.30
CA LYS A 123 11.19 -3.89 -11.34
C LYS A 123 10.17 -4.54 -10.42
N THR A 124 9.89 -3.93 -9.27
CA THR A 124 8.90 -4.47 -8.34
C THR A 124 7.49 -4.28 -8.87
N LEU A 125 7.19 -3.12 -9.49
CA LEU A 125 5.94 -2.89 -10.20
C LEU A 125 5.75 -3.88 -11.36
N GLU A 126 6.78 -4.09 -12.19
CA GLU A 126 6.74 -5.04 -13.31
C GLU A 126 6.50 -6.49 -12.85
N LYS A 127 7.09 -6.91 -11.73
CA LYS A 127 6.84 -8.24 -11.14
C LYS A 127 5.41 -8.43 -10.65
N GLU A 128 4.75 -7.36 -10.23
CA GLU A 128 3.31 -7.35 -9.92
C GLU A 128 2.44 -7.25 -11.21
N GLY A 129 3.03 -7.40 -12.39
CA GLY A 129 2.33 -7.40 -13.68
C GLY A 129 1.94 -6.02 -14.20
N LYS A 130 2.51 -4.94 -13.64
CA LYS A 130 2.24 -3.56 -14.08
C LYS A 130 3.12 -3.14 -15.24
N ILE A 131 2.54 -2.39 -16.19
CA ILE A 131 3.27 -1.69 -17.24
C ILE A 131 3.75 -0.35 -16.69
N VAL A 132 5.07 -0.13 -16.67
CA VAL A 132 5.69 1.06 -16.07
C VAL A 132 6.26 1.98 -17.14
N ASP A 133 5.98 3.28 -17.04
CA ASP A 133 6.57 4.33 -17.86
C ASP A 133 7.68 5.04 -17.09
N VAL A 134 8.94 4.71 -17.36
CA VAL A 134 10.09 5.27 -16.65
C VAL A 134 10.62 6.52 -17.36
N LYS A 135 10.59 7.67 -16.67
CA LYS A 135 11.10 8.95 -17.16
C LYS A 135 12.47 9.25 -16.55
N ILE A 136 13.51 9.25 -17.39
CA ILE A 136 14.92 9.41 -16.97
C ILE A 136 15.53 10.68 -17.57
N ILE A 137 15.17 10.99 -18.81
CA ILE A 137 15.62 12.17 -19.58
C ILE A 137 14.42 12.93 -20.14
N LYS A 138 14.63 14.18 -20.56
CA LYS A 138 13.56 15.08 -21.04
C LYS A 138 12.79 14.52 -22.23
N GLU A 139 13.44 13.78 -23.12
CA GLU A 139 12.83 13.15 -24.30
C GLU A 139 11.80 12.09 -23.91
N HIS A 140 11.91 11.48 -22.72
CA HIS A 140 10.94 10.49 -22.26
C HIS A 140 9.55 11.11 -22.04
N PHE A 141 9.44 12.42 -21.74
CA PHE A 141 8.15 13.09 -21.57
C PHE A 141 7.30 13.10 -22.84
N ALA A 142 7.93 13.03 -24.02
CA ALA A 142 7.24 12.98 -25.30
C ALA A 142 6.69 11.58 -25.65
N ARG A 143 7.00 10.54 -24.86
CA ARG A 143 6.61 9.16 -25.15
C ARG A 143 5.22 8.82 -24.59
N TYR A 144 4.45 8.08 -25.39
CA TYR A 144 3.13 7.55 -25.01
C TYR A 144 3.20 6.03 -24.82
N ILE A 145 3.28 5.58 -23.56
CA ILE A 145 3.20 4.15 -23.23
C ILE A 145 1.73 3.74 -23.12
N LYS A 146 1.30 2.80 -23.98
CA LYS A 146 -0.07 2.28 -23.98
C LYS A 146 -0.33 1.42 -22.75
N LYS A 147 -1.52 1.56 -22.15
CA LYS A 147 -1.98 0.76 -20.99
C LYS A 147 -1.02 0.82 -19.78
N LYS A 148 -0.23 1.89 -19.63
CA LYS A 148 0.63 2.07 -18.46
C LYS A 148 -0.20 2.09 -17.18
N ASN A 149 0.28 1.40 -16.16
CA ASN A 149 -0.32 1.35 -14.83
C ASN A 149 0.36 2.33 -13.87
N ALA A 150 1.63 2.66 -14.10
CA ALA A 150 2.38 3.59 -13.27
C ALA A 150 3.43 4.36 -14.07
N VAL A 151 3.80 5.54 -13.57
CA VAL A 151 4.91 6.36 -14.06
C VAL A 151 5.95 6.48 -12.95
N VAL A 152 7.23 6.25 -13.30
CA VAL A 152 8.36 6.41 -12.39
C VAL A 152 9.26 7.51 -12.91
N TYR A 153 9.30 8.65 -12.22
CA TYR A 153 10.14 9.78 -12.53
C TYR A 153 11.45 9.70 -11.75
N LYS A 154 12.56 9.54 -12.48
CA LYS A 154 13.91 9.47 -11.92
C LYS A 154 14.63 10.79 -12.14
N MET A 155 14.48 11.69 -11.17
CA MET A 155 14.92 13.08 -11.29
C MET A 155 16.43 13.22 -11.48
N HIS A 156 17.19 12.32 -10.86
CA HIS A 156 18.65 12.37 -10.86
C HIS A 156 19.28 11.40 -11.85
N GLY A 157 18.49 10.76 -12.72
CA GLY A 157 19.00 9.82 -13.71
C GLY A 157 18.86 8.36 -13.29
N ASP A 158 19.61 7.49 -13.95
CA ASP A 158 19.45 6.04 -13.86
C ASP A 158 20.82 5.35 -13.92
N LYS A 159 20.98 4.24 -13.22
CA LYS A 159 22.23 3.47 -13.21
C LYS A 159 22.66 2.98 -14.60
N ASP A 160 21.73 2.75 -15.53
CA ASP A 160 22.03 2.31 -16.89
C ASP A 160 22.31 3.50 -17.83
N SER A 161 22.24 4.73 -17.33
CA SER A 161 22.63 5.96 -18.04
C SER A 161 23.39 6.92 -17.11
N PRO A 162 24.54 6.50 -16.56
CA PRO A 162 25.23 7.22 -15.49
C PRO A 162 25.80 8.57 -15.96
N HIS A 163 26.03 8.75 -17.27
CA HIS A 163 26.45 10.03 -17.84
C HIS A 163 25.38 11.12 -17.72
N GLU A 164 24.10 10.74 -17.54
CA GLU A 164 22.98 11.64 -17.27
C GLU A 164 22.71 11.80 -15.76
N ALA A 165 23.47 11.13 -14.90
CA ALA A 165 23.25 11.17 -13.45
C ALA A 165 23.51 12.58 -12.88
N VAL A 166 22.77 12.96 -11.83
CA VAL A 166 22.93 14.25 -11.14
C VAL A 166 23.66 14.02 -9.82
N LEU A 167 24.98 14.25 -9.82
CA LEU A 167 25.83 13.95 -8.66
C LEU A 167 26.85 15.07 -8.35
N THR A 168 27.26 15.81 -9.38
CA THR A 168 28.30 16.84 -9.27
C THR A 168 27.68 18.22 -9.20
N LYS A 169 28.45 19.21 -8.72
CA LYS A 169 27.99 20.60 -8.66
C LYS A 169 27.54 21.12 -10.02
N ASP A 170 28.29 20.82 -11.09
CA ASP A 170 27.91 21.18 -12.45
C ASP A 170 26.55 20.57 -12.85
N ASP A 171 26.27 19.31 -12.46
CA ASP A 171 24.97 18.69 -12.80
C ASP A 171 23.79 19.42 -12.14
N TYR A 172 23.97 19.91 -10.91
CA TYR A 172 22.97 20.70 -10.21
C TYR A 172 22.83 22.10 -10.83
N ASP A 173 23.94 22.75 -11.19
CA ASP A 173 23.92 24.07 -11.83
C ASP A 173 23.21 24.03 -13.20
N TYR A 174 23.45 22.98 -13.99
CA TYR A 174 22.78 22.75 -15.27
C TYR A 174 21.43 22.03 -15.15
N TYR A 175 20.95 21.70 -13.94
CA TYR A 175 19.74 20.91 -13.74
C TYR A 175 18.53 21.54 -14.40
N ASN A 176 18.31 22.84 -14.18
CA ASN A 176 17.20 23.55 -14.80
C ASN A 176 17.28 23.56 -16.34
N THR A 177 18.48 23.55 -16.92
CA THR A 177 18.63 23.53 -18.39
C THR A 177 18.34 22.14 -18.97
N LYS A 178 18.78 21.07 -18.30
CA LYS A 178 18.66 19.69 -18.80
C LYS A 178 17.36 19.01 -18.39
N ARG A 179 16.80 19.39 -17.24
CA ARG A 179 15.78 18.63 -16.50
C ARG A 179 14.58 19.49 -16.04
N GLU A 180 14.37 20.68 -16.63
CA GLU A 180 13.21 21.57 -16.31
C GLU A 180 11.86 20.85 -16.31
N LEU A 181 11.67 19.90 -17.24
CA LEU A 181 10.43 19.13 -17.35
C LEU A 181 10.16 18.28 -16.11
N PHE A 182 11.19 17.80 -15.41
CA PHE A 182 11.02 17.11 -14.13
C PHE A 182 10.53 18.07 -13.06
N SER A 183 11.16 19.24 -12.91
CA SER A 183 10.69 20.26 -11.97
C SER A 183 9.27 20.74 -12.27
N THR A 184 8.89 20.82 -13.55
CA THR A 184 7.54 21.19 -13.98
C THR A 184 6.52 20.11 -13.66
N ALA A 185 6.81 18.85 -14.01
CA ALA A 185 5.92 17.74 -13.71
C ALA A 185 5.78 17.51 -12.20
N LEU A 186 6.89 17.58 -11.43
CA LEU A 186 6.83 17.43 -9.98
C LEU A 186 5.98 18.52 -9.33
N ARG A 187 6.07 19.77 -9.80
CA ARG A 187 5.17 20.84 -9.34
C ARG A 187 3.71 20.51 -9.61
N GLY A 188 3.40 20.04 -10.81
CA GLY A 188 2.03 19.62 -11.17
C GLY A 188 1.52 18.50 -10.27
N ASP A 189 2.33 17.48 -10.02
CA ASP A 189 1.97 16.36 -9.16
C ASP A 189 1.82 16.82 -7.69
N LEU A 190 2.75 17.62 -7.14
CA LEU A 190 2.64 18.14 -5.76
C LEU A 190 1.39 19.02 -5.56
N LEU A 191 0.88 19.65 -6.61
CA LEU A 191 -0.35 20.45 -6.55
C LEU A 191 -1.63 19.61 -6.66
N SER A 192 -1.56 18.46 -7.32
CA SER A 192 -2.73 17.63 -7.63
C SER A 192 -2.82 16.34 -6.82
N ARG A 193 -1.75 15.97 -6.10
CA ARG A 193 -1.63 14.68 -5.42
C ARG A 193 -1.09 14.82 -4.00
N LYS A 194 -1.49 13.89 -3.14
CA LYS A 194 -0.95 13.71 -1.80
C LYS A 194 0.34 12.91 -1.84
N PHE A 195 1.47 13.56 -1.57
CA PHE A 195 2.76 12.88 -1.51
C PHE A 195 3.03 12.24 -0.15
N LEU A 196 3.59 11.03 -0.19
CA LEU A 196 4.31 10.41 0.92
C LEU A 196 5.80 10.29 0.56
N PHE A 197 6.63 11.01 1.30
CA PHE A 197 8.10 10.96 1.20
C PHE A 197 8.66 9.86 2.11
N ILE A 198 9.41 8.92 1.53
CA ILE A 198 9.98 7.77 2.24
C ILE A 198 11.49 7.70 2.02
N GLY A 199 12.26 7.65 3.11
CA GLY A 199 13.72 7.49 3.05
C GLY A 199 14.44 8.70 2.43
N PHE A 200 13.87 9.89 2.58
CA PHE A 200 14.34 11.10 1.93
C PHE A 200 14.78 12.14 2.98
N SER A 201 15.96 12.74 2.80
CA SER A 201 16.57 13.61 3.82
C SER A 201 16.17 15.09 3.70
N PHE A 202 15.52 15.50 2.61
CA PHE A 202 15.18 16.91 2.31
C PHE A 202 16.35 17.86 2.17
N ASP A 203 17.57 17.34 2.00
CA ASP A 203 18.76 18.14 1.77
C ASP A 203 19.03 18.35 0.26
N ASP A 204 18.07 18.00 -0.59
CA ASP A 204 18.19 18.09 -2.05
C ASP A 204 17.83 19.49 -2.57
N PRO A 205 18.78 20.23 -3.18
CA PRO A 205 18.53 21.57 -3.70
C PRO A 205 17.43 21.64 -4.78
N ASN A 206 17.28 20.61 -5.62
CA ASN A 206 16.28 20.62 -6.69
C ASN A 206 14.87 20.50 -6.12
N LEU A 207 14.70 19.68 -5.07
CA LEU A 207 13.41 19.58 -4.39
C LEU A 207 13.10 20.86 -3.59
N ASP A 208 14.06 21.43 -2.86
CA ASP A 208 13.84 22.67 -2.11
C ASP A 208 13.44 23.82 -3.03
N PHE A 209 14.03 23.91 -4.22
CA PHE A 209 13.61 24.87 -5.26
C PHE A 209 12.14 24.66 -5.67
N VAL A 210 11.69 23.41 -5.87
CA VAL A 210 10.31 23.10 -6.24
C VAL A 210 9.33 23.44 -5.10
N LEU A 211 9.64 23.01 -3.87
CA LEU A 211 8.80 23.25 -2.69
C LEU A 211 8.69 24.73 -2.34
N SER A 212 9.81 25.47 -2.39
CA SER A 212 9.83 26.91 -2.17
C SER A 212 9.00 27.66 -3.20
N ARG A 213 9.06 27.25 -4.48
CA ARG A 213 8.24 27.86 -5.52
C ARG A 213 6.74 27.64 -5.28
N ILE A 214 6.33 26.43 -4.88
CA ILE A 214 4.92 26.15 -4.55
C ILE A 214 4.48 26.99 -3.35
N LYS A 215 5.30 27.05 -2.29
CA LYS A 215 4.99 27.83 -1.10
C LYS A 215 4.82 29.32 -1.39
N ILE A 216 5.68 29.90 -2.23
CA ILE A 216 5.57 31.31 -2.63
C ILE A 216 4.28 31.56 -3.41
N LEU A 217 3.89 30.64 -4.30
CA LEU A 217 2.71 30.81 -5.15
C LEU A 217 1.37 30.62 -4.42
N LEU A 218 1.35 29.77 -3.39
CA LEU A 218 0.12 29.41 -2.67
C LEU A 218 0.02 29.97 -1.25
N GLU A 219 1.09 30.56 -0.72
CA GLU A 219 1.15 31.17 0.60
C GLU A 219 0.61 30.21 1.69
N GLU A 220 -0.50 30.56 2.36
CA GLU A 220 -1.11 29.75 3.42
C GLU A 220 -1.89 28.54 2.91
N HIS A 221 -2.20 28.49 1.61
CA HIS A 221 -2.98 27.42 0.97
C HIS A 221 -2.11 26.31 0.35
N THR A 222 -0.92 26.09 0.90
CA THR A 222 -0.01 25.04 0.41
C THR A 222 -0.59 23.64 0.65
N PRO A 223 -0.59 22.73 -0.34
CA PRO A 223 -1.05 21.36 -0.16
C PRO A 223 -0.32 20.64 0.97
N ASN A 224 -1.05 19.81 1.68
CA ASN A 224 -0.48 19.01 2.76
C ASN A 224 0.10 17.71 2.18
N HIS A 225 1.32 17.34 2.57
CA HIS A 225 2.00 16.08 2.24
C HIS A 225 2.49 15.42 3.53
N TYR A 226 3.06 14.21 3.44
CA TYR A 226 3.60 13.48 4.59
C TYR A 226 5.02 12.99 4.34
N CYS A 227 5.81 12.90 5.40
CA CYS A 227 7.08 12.19 5.38
C CYS A 227 7.25 11.33 6.63
N PHE A 228 7.99 10.22 6.53
CA PHE A 228 8.40 9.49 7.73
C PHE A 228 9.68 10.08 8.30
N PHE A 229 9.71 10.33 9.61
CA PHE A 229 10.86 10.91 10.30
C PHE A 229 11.22 10.09 11.54
N LYS A 230 12.45 9.58 11.60
CA LYS A 230 12.90 8.74 12.72
C LYS A 230 13.20 9.59 13.96
N GLU A 231 12.62 9.23 15.09
CA GLU A 231 12.92 9.85 16.39
C GLU A 231 14.39 9.67 16.75
N ILE A 232 14.98 10.74 17.27
CA ILE A 232 16.34 10.69 17.81
C ILE A 232 16.30 9.87 19.10
N ASN A 233 17.10 8.81 19.16
CA ASN A 233 17.20 7.95 20.32
C ASN A 233 18.45 8.28 21.12
N ALA A 234 18.31 8.51 22.43
CA ALA A 234 19.41 8.76 23.34
C ALA A 234 20.45 7.63 23.34
N SER A 235 20.05 6.38 23.05
CA SER A 235 20.98 5.24 22.96
C SER A 235 22.01 5.38 21.84
N ASN A 236 21.76 6.22 20.83
CA ASN A 236 22.70 6.50 19.74
C ASN A 236 23.82 7.46 20.17
N TYR A 237 23.71 8.10 21.34
CA TYR A 237 24.66 9.08 21.87
C TYR A 237 25.46 8.44 23.00
N ASN A 238 26.36 7.55 22.62
CA ASN A 238 27.20 6.78 23.55
C ASN A 238 28.67 6.73 23.12
N ASP A 239 29.16 7.82 22.51
CA ASP A 239 30.54 7.91 22.06
C ASP A 239 31.50 7.77 23.25
N SER A 240 32.29 6.69 23.24
CA SER A 240 33.24 6.36 24.30
C SER A 240 34.38 7.38 24.43
N LYS A 241 34.55 8.27 23.45
CA LYS A 241 35.55 9.35 23.47
C LYS A 241 35.02 10.62 24.16
N LYS A 242 33.73 10.68 24.48
CA LYS A 242 33.06 11.84 25.09
C LYS A 242 32.62 11.52 26.52
N THR A 243 32.46 12.54 27.36
CA THR A 243 31.86 12.36 28.68
C THR A 243 30.36 12.09 28.57
N VAL A 244 29.76 11.54 29.63
CA VAL A 244 28.31 11.26 29.66
C VAL A 244 27.52 12.55 29.47
N GLU A 245 27.97 13.64 30.09
CA GLU A 245 27.37 14.97 29.96
C GLU A 245 27.43 15.45 28.52
N LYS A 246 28.57 15.25 27.83
CA LYS A 246 28.73 15.71 26.46
C LYS A 246 27.87 14.91 25.47
N ASN A 247 27.76 13.60 25.66
CA ASN A 247 26.83 12.77 24.90
C ASN A 247 25.37 13.20 25.12
N HIS A 248 25.00 13.57 26.36
CA HIS A 248 23.67 14.09 26.65
C HIS A 248 23.42 15.46 26.00
N GLU A 249 24.38 16.38 26.04
CA GLU A 249 24.30 17.66 25.34
C GLU A 249 24.09 17.49 23.82
N ASP A 250 24.83 16.58 23.20
CA ASP A 250 24.73 16.30 21.76
C ASP A 250 23.34 15.73 21.41
N TYR A 251 22.80 14.83 22.26
CA TYR A 251 21.44 14.31 22.12
C TYR A 251 20.38 15.42 22.18
N ILE A 252 20.48 16.32 23.18
CA ILE A 252 19.55 17.45 23.32
C ILE A 252 19.68 18.41 22.13
N TYR A 253 20.90 18.68 21.67
CA TYR A 253 21.16 19.53 20.51
C TYR A 253 20.47 18.99 19.26
N ASP A 254 20.66 17.70 18.95
CA ASP A 254 20.05 17.09 17.78
C ASP A 254 18.52 17.00 17.93
N GLN A 255 18.00 16.78 19.14
CA GLN A 255 16.55 16.81 19.39
C GLN A 255 15.94 18.18 19.06
N VAL A 256 16.61 19.26 19.48
CA VAL A 256 16.21 20.64 19.13
C VAL A 256 16.30 20.86 17.62
N LYS A 257 17.39 20.42 16.98
CA LYS A 257 17.58 20.53 15.53
C LYS A 257 16.51 19.77 14.73
N GLN A 258 16.14 18.56 15.15
CA GLN A 258 15.05 17.79 14.57
C GLN A 258 13.73 18.52 14.69
N LYS A 259 13.41 19.09 15.87
CA LYS A 259 12.18 19.88 16.06
C LYS A 259 12.11 21.09 15.12
N LEU A 260 13.23 21.80 14.94
CA LEU A 260 13.33 22.92 14.00
C LEU A 260 13.17 22.47 12.54
N LYS A 261 13.80 21.36 12.15
CA LYS A 261 13.65 20.78 10.79
C LYS A 261 12.21 20.37 10.50
N ILE A 262 11.51 19.75 11.47
CA ILE A 262 10.08 19.41 11.33
C ILE A 262 9.23 20.67 11.18
N ALA A 263 9.50 21.73 11.94
CA ALA A 263 8.78 22.99 11.82
C ALA A 263 9.00 23.64 10.44
N ASP A 264 10.20 23.53 9.88
CA ASP A 264 10.51 24.04 8.55
C ASP A 264 9.81 23.24 7.44
N LEU A 265 9.79 21.90 7.54
CA LEU A 265 9.02 21.06 6.61
C LEU A 265 7.52 21.41 6.61
N LYS A 266 6.96 21.73 7.78
CA LYS A 266 5.57 22.17 7.89
C LYS A 266 5.30 23.47 7.14
N ARG A 267 6.31 24.35 7.00
CA ARG A 267 6.21 25.58 6.18
C ARG A 267 5.89 25.26 4.73
N TYR A 268 6.41 24.14 4.22
CA TYR A 268 6.17 23.62 2.88
C TYR A 268 4.97 22.67 2.79
N GLY A 269 4.13 22.59 3.84
CA GLY A 269 2.98 21.68 3.88
C GLY A 269 3.35 20.22 4.14
N ILE A 270 4.61 19.91 4.47
CA ILE A 270 5.05 18.53 4.71
C ILE A 270 4.91 18.19 6.19
N ASN A 271 4.04 17.22 6.50
CA ASN A 271 3.75 16.78 7.86
C ASN A 271 4.61 15.55 8.20
N ALA A 272 5.50 15.69 9.18
CA ALA A 272 6.37 14.62 9.63
C ALA A 272 5.62 13.61 10.52
N ILE A 273 5.53 12.36 10.08
CA ILE A 273 5.02 11.22 10.84
C ILE A 273 6.19 10.57 11.57
N MET A 274 6.17 10.69 12.89
CA MET A 274 7.27 10.19 13.73
C MET A 274 7.24 8.66 13.80
N ILE A 275 8.42 8.06 13.65
CA ILE A 275 8.65 6.62 13.80
C ILE A 275 9.79 6.38 14.79
N LYS A 276 9.73 5.30 15.55
CA LYS A 276 10.82 4.93 16.47
C LYS A 276 11.90 4.16 15.72
N ASP A 277 11.46 3.26 14.85
CA ASP A 277 12.33 2.44 14.01
C ASP A 277 11.85 2.38 12.57
N TYR A 278 12.79 2.11 11.64
CA TYR A 278 12.44 1.99 10.22
C TYR A 278 11.49 0.82 9.92
N SER A 279 11.43 -0.18 10.80
CA SER A 279 10.43 -1.26 10.69
C SER A 279 8.99 -0.77 10.90
N ASP A 280 8.79 0.38 11.58
CA ASP A 280 7.46 0.98 11.76
C ASP A 280 6.89 1.47 10.42
N ILE A 281 7.74 1.88 9.47
CA ILE A 281 7.30 2.22 8.11
C ILE A 281 6.60 1.02 7.48
N THR A 282 7.22 -0.17 7.57
CA THR A 282 6.66 -1.41 7.04
C THR A 282 5.33 -1.74 7.71
N LYS A 283 5.24 -1.61 9.04
CA LYS A 283 3.99 -1.84 9.79
C LYS A 283 2.87 -0.91 9.34
N ILE A 284 3.17 0.38 9.16
CA ILE A 284 2.22 1.40 8.68
C ILE A 284 1.75 1.07 7.25
N LEU A 285 2.68 0.72 6.35
CA LEU A 285 2.34 0.35 4.98
C LEU A 285 1.49 -0.93 4.91
N ILE A 286 1.78 -1.93 5.75
CA ILE A 286 0.95 -3.14 5.88
C ILE A 286 -0.47 -2.77 6.32
N GLU A 287 -0.62 -1.87 7.30
CA GLU A 287 -1.94 -1.45 7.75
C GLU A 287 -2.72 -0.68 6.68
N ILE A 288 -2.04 0.19 5.92
CA ILE A 288 -2.62 0.85 4.74
C ILE A 288 -3.08 -0.19 3.70
N GLU A 289 -2.25 -1.19 3.38
CA GLU A 289 -2.61 -2.27 2.44
C GLU A 289 -3.86 -3.02 2.92
N LYS A 290 -3.91 -3.38 4.21
CA LYS A 290 -5.08 -4.05 4.79
C LYS A 290 -6.34 -3.22 4.64
N ARG A 291 -6.29 -1.92 4.97
CA ARG A 291 -7.46 -1.02 4.91
C ARG A 291 -7.96 -0.79 3.49
N ILE A 292 -7.06 -0.69 2.52
CA ILE A 292 -7.45 -0.63 1.09
C ILE A 292 -8.16 -1.92 0.67
N LYS A 293 -7.62 -3.08 1.05
CA LYS A 293 -8.25 -4.37 0.73
C LYS A 293 -9.64 -4.52 1.35
N ARG A 294 -9.90 -3.92 2.52
CA ARG A 294 -11.23 -4.00 3.18
C ARG A 294 -12.35 -3.33 2.37
N LYS A 295 -12.05 -2.52 1.36
CA LYS A 295 -13.06 -2.03 0.40
C LYS A 295 -13.58 -3.14 -0.53
N ASN A 296 -12.76 -4.18 -0.75
CA ASN A 296 -13.11 -5.35 -1.54
C ASN A 296 -13.71 -6.43 -0.62
N ILE A 297 -14.99 -6.72 -0.84
CA ILE A 297 -15.78 -7.65 -0.04
C ILE A 297 -16.02 -8.91 -0.85
N PHE A 298 -15.43 -10.01 -0.43
CA PHE A 298 -15.70 -11.32 -0.99
C PHE A 298 -17.02 -11.86 -0.44
N ILE A 299 -17.92 -12.32 -1.32
CA ILE A 299 -19.15 -13.01 -0.90
C ILE A 299 -19.00 -14.49 -1.25
N SER A 300 -18.83 -15.30 -0.21
CA SER A 300 -18.82 -16.76 -0.27
C SER A 300 -20.21 -17.28 0.04
N GLY A 301 -20.76 -18.09 -0.87
CA GLY A 301 -22.06 -18.71 -0.64
C GLY A 301 -22.43 -19.71 -1.71
N ALA A 302 -23.14 -20.74 -1.28
CA ALA A 302 -23.77 -21.74 -2.14
C ALA A 302 -25.04 -22.24 -1.45
N ALA A 303 -26.13 -22.33 -2.21
CA ALA A 303 -27.40 -22.81 -1.68
C ALA A 303 -28.10 -23.67 -2.73
N HIS A 304 -28.33 -24.93 -2.37
CA HIS A 304 -29.36 -25.77 -2.97
C HIS A 304 -30.70 -25.58 -2.24
N THR A 305 -30.64 -25.43 -0.91
CA THR A 305 -31.77 -25.09 -0.04
C THR A 305 -31.47 -23.80 0.72
N TYR A 306 -32.47 -22.96 0.94
CA TYR A 306 -32.32 -21.68 1.66
C TYR A 306 -32.77 -21.72 3.13
N GLN A 307 -32.93 -22.90 3.70
CA GLN A 307 -33.30 -23.05 5.11
C GLN A 307 -32.28 -22.35 6.03
N PRO A 308 -32.73 -21.62 7.07
CA PRO A 308 -34.10 -21.61 7.63
C PRO A 308 -35.08 -20.64 6.95
N TYR A 309 -34.64 -19.84 5.97
CA TYR A 309 -35.50 -18.90 5.26
C TYR A 309 -36.31 -19.56 4.14
N SER A 310 -37.40 -18.93 3.74
CA SER A 310 -38.02 -19.25 2.45
C SER A 310 -37.13 -18.78 1.28
N ASP A 311 -37.31 -19.39 0.11
CA ASP A 311 -36.58 -19.03 -1.11
C ASP A 311 -36.64 -17.53 -1.42
N ASP A 312 -37.83 -16.93 -1.32
CA ASP A 312 -38.03 -15.51 -1.63
C ASP A 312 -37.38 -14.60 -0.59
N GLU A 313 -37.46 -14.95 0.70
CA GLU A 313 -36.80 -14.19 1.77
C GLU A 313 -35.28 -14.23 1.62
N ALA A 314 -34.71 -15.40 1.34
CA ALA A 314 -33.28 -15.57 1.16
C ALA A 314 -32.76 -14.83 -0.08
N LYS A 315 -33.46 -14.94 -1.21
CA LYS A 315 -33.11 -14.21 -2.44
C LYS A 315 -33.16 -12.71 -2.20
N ASN A 316 -34.21 -12.21 -1.54
CA ASN A 316 -34.33 -10.80 -1.19
C ASN A 316 -33.23 -10.34 -0.22
N LEU A 317 -32.85 -11.16 0.76
CA LEU A 317 -31.76 -10.86 1.69
C LEU A 317 -30.43 -10.67 0.95
N ILE A 318 -30.05 -11.63 0.09
CA ILE A 318 -28.79 -11.59 -0.67
C ILE A 318 -28.77 -10.41 -1.64
N HIS A 319 -29.91 -10.16 -2.31
CA HIS A 319 -30.08 -9.05 -3.24
C HIS A 319 -29.89 -7.71 -2.51
N SER A 320 -30.66 -7.48 -1.44
CA SER A 320 -30.62 -6.23 -0.67
C SER A 320 -29.29 -6.02 0.04
N LEU A 321 -28.64 -7.09 0.51
CA LEU A 321 -27.28 -7.01 1.04
C LEU A 321 -26.31 -6.50 -0.04
N SER A 322 -26.35 -7.10 -1.23
CA SER A 322 -25.48 -6.72 -2.35
C SER A 322 -25.75 -5.29 -2.83
N TYR A 323 -27.02 -4.88 -2.90
CA TYR A 323 -27.42 -3.50 -3.16
C TYR A 323 -26.83 -2.53 -2.14
N LYS A 324 -26.94 -2.85 -0.84
CA LYS A 324 -26.44 -1.99 0.24
C LYS A 324 -24.92 -1.91 0.31
N LEU A 325 -24.22 -2.97 -0.05
CA LEU A 325 -22.77 -2.94 -0.21
C LEU A 325 -22.36 -2.01 -1.35
N ALA A 326 -23.01 -2.11 -2.50
CA ALA A 326 -22.78 -1.22 -3.64
C ALA A 326 -23.12 0.25 -3.32
N GLU A 327 -24.22 0.50 -2.60
CA GLU A 327 -24.62 1.84 -2.12
C GLU A 327 -23.54 2.52 -1.27
N LYS A 328 -22.72 1.73 -0.56
CA LYS A 328 -21.62 2.19 0.28
C LYS A 328 -20.28 2.23 -0.44
N ASP A 329 -20.28 2.12 -1.77
CA ASP A 329 -19.08 2.09 -2.62
C ASP A 329 -18.11 0.94 -2.29
N TYR A 330 -18.62 -0.17 -1.76
CA TYR A 330 -17.82 -1.39 -1.62
C TYR A 330 -17.79 -2.18 -2.91
N LYS A 331 -16.63 -2.77 -3.20
CA LYS A 331 -16.42 -3.60 -4.37
C LYS A 331 -16.70 -5.05 -4.05
N ILE A 332 -17.71 -5.63 -4.68
CA ILE A 332 -18.15 -6.99 -4.41
C ILE A 332 -17.37 -7.97 -5.29
N VAL A 333 -16.72 -8.94 -4.66
CA VAL A 333 -15.99 -10.02 -5.32
C VAL A 333 -16.79 -11.31 -5.16
N SER A 334 -17.13 -11.99 -6.26
CA SER A 334 -17.93 -13.21 -6.23
C SER A 334 -17.38 -14.32 -7.12
N GLY A 335 -17.34 -15.54 -6.57
CA GLY A 335 -16.99 -16.77 -7.28
C GLY A 335 -18.13 -17.33 -8.16
N TYR A 336 -19.27 -16.64 -8.25
CA TYR A 336 -20.48 -17.12 -8.92
C TYR A 336 -20.99 -18.47 -8.35
N GLY A 337 -21.15 -18.52 -7.03
CA GLY A 337 -21.64 -19.72 -6.34
C GLY A 337 -23.07 -20.11 -6.76
N LEU A 338 -23.34 -21.41 -6.82
CA LEU A 338 -24.65 -21.96 -7.19
C LEU A 338 -25.75 -21.40 -6.27
N GLY A 339 -26.82 -20.86 -6.86
CA GLY A 339 -27.96 -20.31 -6.11
C GLY A 339 -27.71 -18.97 -5.41
N ILE A 340 -26.50 -18.42 -5.45
CA ILE A 340 -26.16 -17.14 -4.79
C ILE A 340 -25.63 -16.12 -5.80
N GLY A 341 -24.77 -16.54 -6.72
CA GLY A 341 -24.00 -15.64 -7.59
C GLY A 341 -24.87 -14.72 -8.46
N SER A 342 -25.92 -15.25 -9.08
CA SER A 342 -26.83 -14.44 -9.93
C SER A 342 -27.58 -13.37 -9.13
N ILE A 343 -27.93 -13.66 -7.88
CA ILE A 343 -28.67 -12.75 -7.00
C ILE A 343 -27.77 -11.61 -6.53
N VAL A 344 -26.51 -11.93 -6.17
CA VAL A 344 -25.50 -10.94 -5.81
C VAL A 344 -25.27 -9.94 -6.95
N ILE A 345 -25.14 -10.46 -8.17
CA ILE A 345 -25.00 -9.65 -9.38
C ILE A 345 -26.20 -8.73 -9.56
N ASN A 346 -27.42 -9.29 -9.46
CA ASN A 346 -28.64 -8.51 -9.64
C ASN A 346 -28.74 -7.37 -8.63
N GLY A 347 -28.41 -7.59 -7.35
CA GLY A 347 -28.45 -6.52 -6.35
C GLY A 347 -27.45 -5.38 -6.62
N ALA A 348 -26.23 -5.71 -7.04
CA ALA A 348 -25.24 -4.71 -7.41
C ALA A 348 -25.62 -3.94 -8.70
N LEU A 349 -26.18 -4.65 -9.69
CA LEU A 349 -26.70 -4.05 -10.92
C LEU A 349 -27.90 -3.15 -10.67
N ASP A 350 -28.79 -3.55 -9.78
CA ASP A 350 -29.99 -2.78 -9.42
C ASP A 350 -29.59 -1.42 -8.82
N PHE A 351 -28.60 -1.38 -7.93
CA PHE A 351 -28.05 -0.10 -7.45
C PHE A 351 -27.47 0.75 -8.58
N LYS A 352 -26.71 0.13 -9.50
CA LYS A 352 -26.14 0.86 -10.65
C LYS A 352 -27.23 1.46 -11.54
N LEU A 353 -28.27 0.70 -11.86
CA LEU A 353 -29.36 1.15 -12.74
C LEU A 353 -30.21 2.25 -12.11
N ASN A 354 -30.30 2.28 -10.77
CA ASN A 354 -31.09 3.27 -10.02
C ASN A 354 -30.24 4.42 -9.45
N SER A 355 -28.96 4.53 -9.82
CA SER A 355 -28.07 5.61 -9.37
C SER A 355 -27.32 6.25 -10.54
N ASN A 356 -26.68 7.39 -10.28
CA ASN A 356 -25.80 8.05 -11.25
C ASN A 356 -24.43 7.35 -11.37
N TYR A 357 -24.26 6.15 -10.81
CA TYR A 357 -23.01 5.41 -10.80
C TYR A 357 -22.70 4.85 -12.20
N ARG A 358 -21.55 5.22 -12.77
CA ARG A 358 -21.32 5.04 -14.21
C ARG A 358 -20.67 3.70 -14.57
N ASN A 359 -19.74 3.21 -13.76
CA ASN A 359 -18.91 2.06 -14.10
C ASN A 359 -19.25 0.82 -13.25
N LEU A 360 -19.49 -0.32 -13.90
CA LEU A 360 -19.76 -1.58 -13.19
C LEU A 360 -18.48 -2.19 -12.62
N ASP A 361 -17.34 -1.97 -13.29
CA ASP A 361 -16.06 -2.57 -12.93
C ASP A 361 -15.53 -2.07 -11.58
N ASP A 362 -16.07 -0.96 -11.08
CA ASP A 362 -15.73 -0.40 -9.77
C ASP A 362 -16.54 -1.07 -8.65
N LEU A 363 -17.74 -1.59 -8.97
CA LEU A 363 -18.65 -2.22 -8.01
C LEU A 363 -18.52 -3.74 -7.94
N LEU A 364 -18.09 -4.42 -9.01
CA LEU A 364 -18.19 -5.86 -9.12
C LEU A 364 -16.95 -6.51 -9.77
N ILE A 365 -16.43 -7.58 -9.15
CA ILE A 365 -15.43 -8.48 -9.73
C ILE A 365 -16.04 -9.88 -9.78
N LEU A 366 -16.27 -10.37 -11.00
CA LEU A 366 -16.78 -11.73 -11.22
C LEU A 366 -15.66 -12.67 -11.61
N ARG A 367 -15.56 -13.76 -10.86
CA ARG A 367 -14.57 -14.83 -11.06
C ARG A 367 -15.29 -16.17 -11.07
N PRO A 368 -16.03 -16.52 -12.14
CA PRO A 368 -16.66 -17.84 -12.23
C PRO A 368 -15.60 -18.93 -12.28
N PHE A 369 -15.86 -20.03 -11.59
CA PHE A 369 -14.95 -21.18 -11.56
C PHE A 369 -14.84 -21.85 -12.94
N PRO A 370 -13.62 -22.18 -13.41
CA PRO A 370 -13.43 -22.96 -14.63
C PRO A 370 -14.16 -24.30 -14.56
N GLN A 371 -14.90 -24.67 -15.61
CA GLN A 371 -15.66 -25.92 -15.65
C GLN A 371 -14.91 -27.08 -16.32
N THR A 372 -13.85 -26.78 -17.07
CA THR A 372 -13.08 -27.75 -17.84
C THR A 372 -11.64 -27.79 -17.38
N GLN A 373 -11.09 -29.00 -17.27
CA GLN A 373 -9.67 -29.19 -17.05
C GLN A 373 -8.89 -28.68 -18.26
N SER A 374 -7.90 -27.83 -18.02
CA SER A 374 -7.03 -27.28 -19.06
C SER A 374 -5.58 -27.68 -18.80
N GLY A 375 -4.97 -28.41 -19.74
CA GLY A 375 -3.61 -28.92 -19.62
C GLY A 375 -3.47 -30.07 -18.62
N ASN A 376 -2.29 -30.17 -17.98
CA ASN A 376 -1.92 -31.31 -17.13
C ASN A 376 -2.26 -31.13 -15.63
N ARG A 377 -2.85 -30.00 -15.22
CA ARG A 377 -3.20 -29.73 -13.82
C ARG A 377 -4.57 -30.28 -13.46
N ASN A 378 -4.76 -30.73 -12.23
CA ASN A 378 -6.07 -31.18 -11.77
C ASN A 378 -7.04 -29.98 -11.65
N ILE A 379 -8.31 -30.16 -12.00
CA ILE A 379 -9.33 -29.11 -11.88
C ILE A 379 -9.47 -28.61 -10.42
N SER A 380 -9.25 -29.48 -9.43
CA SER A 380 -9.27 -29.10 -8.02
C SER A 380 -8.13 -28.14 -7.67
N GLU A 381 -6.91 -28.38 -8.18
CA GLU A 381 -5.76 -27.49 -7.97
C GLU A 381 -6.00 -26.12 -8.62
N ILE A 382 -6.58 -26.12 -9.83
CA ILE A 382 -6.96 -24.89 -10.53
C ILE A 382 -7.98 -24.10 -9.70
N TRP A 383 -8.99 -24.75 -9.11
CA TRP A 383 -9.97 -24.09 -8.27
C TRP A 383 -9.36 -23.50 -6.99
N THR A 384 -8.45 -24.23 -6.34
CA THR A 384 -7.74 -23.73 -5.15
C THR A 384 -6.85 -22.53 -5.50
N ASP A 385 -6.09 -22.58 -6.60
CA ASP A 385 -5.28 -21.44 -7.07
C ASP A 385 -6.18 -20.23 -7.37
N TYR A 386 -7.33 -20.46 -7.99
CA TYR A 386 -8.28 -19.41 -8.35
C TYR A 386 -8.95 -18.77 -7.11
N ARG A 387 -9.29 -19.57 -6.09
CA ARG A 387 -9.74 -19.06 -4.79
C ARG A 387 -8.68 -18.21 -4.12
N ASN A 388 -7.42 -18.65 -4.13
CA ASN A 388 -6.31 -17.88 -3.57
C ASN A 388 -6.16 -16.52 -4.27
N ASP A 389 -6.19 -16.49 -5.61
CA ASP A 389 -6.10 -15.23 -6.37
C ASP A 389 -7.26 -14.28 -6.05
N MET A 390 -8.49 -14.80 -5.99
CA MET A 390 -9.68 -14.00 -5.73
C MET A 390 -9.71 -13.47 -4.30
N ILE A 391 -9.49 -14.34 -3.30
CA ILE A 391 -9.61 -14.00 -1.88
C ILE A 391 -8.47 -13.08 -1.42
N SER A 392 -7.24 -13.29 -1.92
CA SER A 392 -6.07 -12.46 -1.53
C SER A 392 -6.19 -10.97 -1.90
N LYS A 393 -7.13 -10.64 -2.79
CA LYS A 393 -7.47 -9.27 -3.22
C LYS A 393 -8.58 -8.64 -2.38
N SER A 394 -9.23 -9.41 -1.51
CA SER A 394 -10.27 -8.96 -0.58
C SER A 394 -9.71 -8.72 0.80
N GLY A 395 -10.35 -7.85 1.58
CA GLY A 395 -10.01 -7.61 2.98
C GLY A 395 -11.07 -8.12 3.94
N ILE A 396 -12.30 -8.31 3.45
CA ILE A 396 -13.43 -8.87 4.21
C ILE A 396 -14.09 -9.96 3.37
N ALA A 397 -14.51 -11.05 4.03
CA ALA A 397 -15.24 -12.14 3.40
C ALA A 397 -16.55 -12.41 4.15
N ILE A 398 -17.69 -12.28 3.47
CA ILE A 398 -19.01 -12.59 4.01
C ILE A 398 -19.37 -14.02 3.62
N PHE A 399 -19.81 -14.82 4.59
CA PHE A 399 -20.26 -16.19 4.35
C PHE A 399 -21.77 -16.30 4.55
N VAL A 400 -22.46 -16.76 3.50
CA VAL A 400 -23.92 -16.97 3.50
C VAL A 400 -24.27 -18.39 3.07
N PHE A 401 -25.18 -19.02 3.81
CA PHE A 401 -25.61 -20.40 3.59
C PHE A 401 -24.41 -21.37 3.52
N GLY A 402 -24.44 -22.30 2.58
CA GLY A 402 -23.30 -23.15 2.26
C GLY A 402 -23.64 -24.62 2.23
N ASN A 403 -24.64 -24.96 1.44
CA ASN A 403 -25.06 -26.32 1.20
C ASN A 403 -25.07 -26.62 -0.30
N LYS A 404 -24.96 -27.91 -0.62
CA LYS A 404 -25.00 -28.43 -1.99
C LYS A 404 -25.75 -29.77 -2.00
N GLN A 405 -26.23 -30.16 -3.18
CA GLN A 405 -26.81 -31.47 -3.37
C GLN A 405 -25.70 -32.52 -3.54
N ALA A 406 -25.77 -33.59 -2.77
CA ALA A 406 -24.93 -34.77 -2.95
C ALA A 406 -25.45 -35.64 -4.12
N PRO A 407 -24.63 -36.56 -4.66
CA PRO A 407 -25.06 -37.45 -5.74
C PRO A 407 -26.28 -38.33 -5.39
N ASP A 408 -26.51 -38.59 -4.11
CA ASP A 408 -27.67 -39.32 -3.59
C ASP A 408 -28.93 -38.44 -3.41
N GLY A 409 -28.86 -37.16 -3.78
CA GLY A 409 -29.95 -36.19 -3.67
C GLY A 409 -30.07 -35.52 -2.30
N SER A 410 -29.29 -35.95 -1.29
CA SER A 410 -29.30 -35.33 0.04
C SER A 410 -28.63 -33.96 0.03
N THR A 411 -29.02 -33.10 0.97
CA THR A 411 -28.38 -31.79 1.14
C THR A 411 -27.21 -31.94 2.12
N ILE A 412 -26.00 -31.62 1.66
CA ILE A 412 -24.77 -31.71 2.44
C ILE A 412 -24.05 -30.36 2.49
N ASN A 413 -23.16 -30.19 3.47
CA ASN A 413 -22.34 -29.00 3.60
C ASN A 413 -21.38 -28.83 2.41
N SER A 414 -21.19 -27.56 2.00
CA SER A 414 -20.28 -27.23 0.90
C SER A 414 -18.82 -27.16 1.37
N ASN A 415 -18.03 -28.19 1.02
CA ASN A 415 -16.59 -28.19 1.30
C ASN A 415 -15.85 -26.99 0.70
N GLY A 416 -16.33 -26.45 -0.43
CA GLY A 416 -15.69 -25.29 -1.08
C GLY A 416 -15.74 -24.03 -0.21
N ILE A 417 -16.80 -23.85 0.57
CA ILE A 417 -16.94 -22.68 1.46
C ILE A 417 -16.04 -22.81 2.68
N LEU A 418 -15.85 -24.04 3.19
CA LEU A 418 -14.88 -24.31 4.25
C LEU A 418 -13.45 -24.00 3.78
N GLU A 419 -13.09 -24.43 2.58
CA GLU A 419 -11.80 -24.11 1.96
C GLU A 419 -11.63 -22.59 1.76
N GLU A 420 -12.67 -21.88 1.32
CA GLU A 420 -12.65 -20.42 1.20
C GLU A 420 -12.43 -19.72 2.55
N PHE A 421 -13.03 -20.23 3.63
CA PHE A 421 -12.79 -19.74 4.98
C PHE A 421 -11.33 -19.94 5.41
N GLU A 422 -10.76 -21.13 5.20
CA GLU A 422 -9.35 -21.40 5.50
C GLU A 422 -8.39 -20.48 4.70
N ILE A 423 -8.68 -20.27 3.41
CA ILE A 423 -7.92 -19.35 2.55
C ILE A 423 -8.05 -17.92 3.08
N CYS A 424 -9.23 -17.50 3.55
CA CYS A 424 -9.41 -16.18 4.16
C CYS A 424 -8.46 -15.98 5.35
N ILE A 425 -8.40 -16.96 6.27
CA ILE A 425 -7.52 -16.87 7.44
C ILE A 425 -6.05 -16.81 7.01
N LYS A 426 -5.64 -17.63 6.03
CA LYS A 426 -4.27 -17.64 5.50
C LYS A 426 -3.84 -16.29 4.92
N HIS A 427 -4.75 -15.58 4.24
CA HIS A 427 -4.49 -14.28 3.62
C HIS A 427 -4.82 -13.08 4.51
N ASN A 428 -5.17 -13.30 5.79
CA ASN A 428 -5.62 -12.26 6.72
C ASN A 428 -6.86 -11.48 6.24
N VAL A 429 -7.74 -12.15 5.50
CA VAL A 429 -9.06 -11.65 5.13
C VAL A 429 -10.01 -11.89 6.29
N ILE A 430 -10.71 -10.85 6.71
CA ILE A 430 -11.53 -10.91 7.93
C ILE A 430 -12.86 -11.60 7.59
N PRO A 431 -13.15 -12.79 8.15
CA PRO A 431 -14.40 -13.48 7.88
C PRO A 431 -15.55 -12.81 8.63
N ILE A 432 -16.74 -12.77 8.03
CA ILE A 432 -18.01 -12.38 8.64
C ILE A 432 -19.04 -13.43 8.26
N PRO A 433 -19.16 -14.52 9.05
CA PRO A 433 -20.17 -15.53 8.79
C PRO A 433 -21.55 -15.07 9.27
N ILE A 434 -22.57 -15.18 8.42
CA ILE A 434 -23.95 -14.84 8.76
C ILE A 434 -24.64 -16.13 9.26
N GLY A 435 -24.46 -16.44 10.54
CA GLY A 435 -24.94 -17.68 11.15
C GLY A 435 -26.45 -17.90 11.03
N ALA A 436 -27.24 -16.83 10.96
CA ALA A 436 -28.69 -16.88 10.74
C ALA A 436 -29.09 -17.57 9.41
N THR A 437 -28.19 -17.62 8.43
CA THR A 437 -28.43 -18.31 7.15
C THR A 437 -28.23 -19.83 7.22
N GLY A 438 -27.87 -20.39 8.39
CA GLY A 438 -27.73 -21.83 8.57
C GLY A 438 -26.56 -22.46 7.81
N SER A 439 -26.61 -23.78 7.64
CA SER A 439 -25.62 -24.57 6.87
C SER A 439 -24.16 -24.31 7.34
N VAL A 440 -23.20 -24.27 6.40
CA VAL A 440 -21.79 -23.98 6.71
C VAL A 440 -21.60 -22.61 7.35
N ALA A 441 -22.34 -21.57 6.94
CA ALA A 441 -22.24 -20.25 7.56
C ALA A 441 -22.51 -20.28 9.07
N LYS A 442 -23.45 -21.11 9.54
CA LYS A 442 -23.69 -21.32 10.99
C LYS A 442 -22.50 -21.99 11.68
N VAL A 443 -21.96 -23.06 11.09
CA VAL A 443 -20.77 -23.76 11.64
C VAL A 443 -19.58 -22.80 11.75
N LEU A 444 -19.35 -21.98 10.72
CA LEU A 444 -18.29 -20.98 10.72
C LEU A 444 -18.56 -19.88 11.77
N TRP A 445 -19.81 -19.45 11.91
CA TRP A 445 -20.20 -18.48 12.91
C TRP A 445 -20.00 -19.00 14.33
N ASP A 446 -20.36 -20.26 14.62
CA ASP A 446 -20.17 -20.84 15.95
C ASP A 446 -18.67 -20.86 16.32
N ASN A 447 -17.80 -21.28 15.39
CA ASN A 447 -16.34 -21.25 15.56
C ASN A 447 -15.82 -19.81 15.80
N VAL A 448 -16.26 -18.86 14.99
CA VAL A 448 -15.85 -17.44 15.10
C VAL A 448 -16.37 -16.81 16.40
N ASN A 449 -17.58 -17.17 16.84
CA ASN A 449 -18.22 -16.65 18.04
C ASN A 449 -17.58 -17.21 19.33
N GLU A 450 -17.12 -18.45 19.32
CA GLU A 450 -16.33 -19.03 20.41
C GLU A 450 -14.94 -18.38 20.53
N ASN A 451 -14.37 -17.93 19.40
CA ASN A 451 -13.02 -17.39 19.30
C ASN A 451 -12.97 -15.92 18.87
N LEU A 452 -13.92 -15.10 19.35
CA LEU A 452 -14.09 -13.70 18.91
C LEU A 452 -12.82 -12.85 19.05
N ASN A 453 -12.06 -13.00 20.13
CA ASN A 453 -10.82 -12.25 20.33
C ASN A 453 -9.72 -12.64 19.35
N THR A 454 -9.73 -13.87 18.82
CA THR A 454 -8.75 -14.35 17.84
C THR A 454 -9.03 -13.77 16.45
N PHE A 455 -10.30 -13.68 16.06
CA PHE A 455 -10.69 -13.14 14.76
C PHE A 455 -10.85 -11.62 14.76
N TYR A 456 -11.25 -11.05 15.90
CA TYR A 456 -11.55 -9.63 16.09
C TYR A 456 -10.94 -9.12 17.41
N PRO A 457 -9.63 -8.88 17.47
CA PRO A 457 -9.00 -8.43 18.70
C PRO A 457 -9.54 -7.07 19.18
N ASP A 458 -9.79 -6.97 20.49
CA ASP A 458 -10.08 -5.73 21.23
C ASP A 458 -11.22 -4.86 20.67
N ASN A 459 -12.29 -5.47 20.14
CA ASN A 459 -13.42 -4.73 19.54
C ASN A 459 -14.79 -5.23 20.00
N THR A 460 -15.24 -4.75 21.17
CA THR A 460 -16.53 -5.12 21.78
C THR A 460 -17.73 -4.76 20.90
N GLU A 461 -17.68 -3.65 20.16
CA GLU A 461 -18.78 -3.26 19.28
C GLU A 461 -18.93 -4.22 18.10
N LEU A 462 -17.81 -4.65 17.52
CA LEU A 462 -17.78 -5.66 16.48
C LEU A 462 -18.22 -7.02 17.01
N HIS A 463 -17.78 -7.43 18.20
CA HIS A 463 -18.23 -8.67 18.83
C HIS A 463 -19.75 -8.72 18.97
N ASN A 464 -20.36 -7.61 19.40
CA ASN A 464 -21.81 -7.52 19.51
C ASN A 464 -22.47 -7.62 18.12
N ALA A 465 -21.98 -6.90 17.11
CA ALA A 465 -22.53 -6.99 15.76
C ALA A 465 -22.44 -8.41 15.18
N ILE A 466 -21.32 -9.12 15.40
CA ILE A 466 -21.17 -10.51 14.96
C ILE A 466 -22.10 -11.44 15.73
N LYS A 467 -22.28 -11.26 17.05
CA LYS A 467 -23.21 -12.07 17.85
C LYS A 467 -24.65 -11.97 17.35
N GLU A 468 -25.08 -10.78 16.96
CA GLU A 468 -26.42 -10.57 16.39
C GLU A 468 -26.63 -11.36 15.09
N LEU A 469 -25.60 -11.53 14.26
CA LEU A 469 -25.69 -12.26 12.98
C LEU A 469 -25.94 -13.77 13.13
N GLY A 470 -25.85 -14.33 14.34
CA GLY A 470 -26.14 -15.75 14.60
C GLY A 470 -27.46 -16.02 15.32
N LYS A 471 -28.25 -14.98 15.61
CA LYS A 471 -29.57 -15.16 16.25
C LYS A 471 -30.54 -15.86 15.31
N GLU A 472 -31.29 -16.81 15.87
CA GLU A 472 -32.39 -17.48 15.15
C GLU A 472 -33.53 -16.49 14.88
N ASN A 473 -34.19 -16.62 13.73
CA ASN A 473 -35.34 -15.79 13.31
C ASN A 473 -35.08 -14.27 13.26
N ILE A 474 -33.82 -13.86 13.10
CA ILE A 474 -33.47 -12.46 12.87
C ILE A 474 -34.09 -11.96 11.54
N SER A 475 -34.62 -10.74 11.57
CA SER A 475 -35.20 -10.14 10.37
C SER A 475 -34.12 -9.87 9.32
N LYS A 476 -34.50 -9.91 8.04
CA LYS A 476 -33.57 -9.62 6.93
C LYS A 476 -32.89 -8.25 7.07
N ASP A 477 -33.64 -7.25 7.54
CA ASP A 477 -33.16 -5.87 7.65
C ASP A 477 -32.15 -5.74 8.80
N ASP A 478 -32.35 -6.49 9.88
CA ASP A 478 -31.39 -6.57 10.99
C ASP A 478 -30.11 -7.31 10.56
N VAL A 479 -30.19 -8.37 9.75
CA VAL A 479 -29.01 -9.06 9.21
C VAL A 479 -28.16 -8.10 8.38
N ILE A 480 -28.80 -7.37 7.45
CA ILE A 480 -28.11 -6.40 6.59
C ILE A 480 -27.52 -5.28 7.45
N THR A 481 -28.30 -4.72 8.37
CA THR A 481 -27.86 -3.61 9.24
C THR A 481 -26.65 -4.03 10.08
N ASN A 482 -26.67 -5.21 10.71
CA ASN A 482 -25.55 -5.70 11.51
C ASN A 482 -24.33 -6.05 10.67
N THR A 483 -24.53 -6.58 9.45
CA THR A 483 -23.43 -6.87 8.53
C THR A 483 -22.74 -5.58 8.07
N ILE A 484 -23.51 -4.57 7.65
CA ILE A 484 -22.99 -3.25 7.28
C ILE A 484 -22.32 -2.57 8.49
N LYS A 485 -22.90 -2.70 9.69
CA LYS A 485 -22.29 -2.20 10.92
C LYS A 485 -20.94 -2.85 11.19
N ALA A 486 -20.84 -4.17 11.11
CA ALA A 486 -19.59 -4.90 11.29
C ALA A 486 -18.51 -4.44 10.29
N ILE A 487 -18.88 -4.30 9.01
CA ILE A 487 -17.97 -3.81 7.97
C ILE A 487 -17.50 -2.38 8.28
N ASN A 488 -18.41 -1.48 8.66
CA ASN A 488 -18.06 -0.08 8.95
C ASN A 488 -17.14 0.05 10.17
N ILE A 489 -17.30 -0.79 11.19
CA ILE A 489 -16.39 -0.87 12.33
C ILE A 489 -15.01 -1.32 11.85
N LEU A 490 -14.96 -2.36 11.01
CA LEU A 490 -13.72 -2.87 10.42
C LEU A 490 -13.01 -1.88 9.50
N GLN A 491 -13.71 -0.92 8.89
CA GLN A 491 -13.03 0.15 8.13
C GLN A 491 -12.25 1.12 9.04
N LYS A 492 -12.66 1.26 10.30
CA LYS A 492 -12.09 2.23 11.25
C LYS A 492 -11.07 1.62 12.22
N ALA A 493 -11.29 0.36 12.60
CA ALA A 493 -10.36 -0.45 13.40
C ALA A 493 -9.05 -0.63 12.66
#